data_AF-A0A7S2TRU3-F1
#
_entry.id   AF-A0A7S2TRU3-F1
#
_cell.length_a   1.000
_cell.length_b   1.000
_cell.length_c   1.000
_cell.angle_alpha   90.00
_cell.angle_beta   90.00
_cell.angle_gamma   90.00
#
_symmetry.space_group_name_H-M   'P 1'
#
loop_
_entity.id
_entity.type
_entity.pdbx_description
1 polymer ?
#
loop_
_entity_poly.entity_id
_entity_poly.type
_entity_poly.pdbx_seq_one_letter_code
_entity_poly.pdbx_strand_id
1 'polypeptide(L)'
;MTGESYAGVLVPTTALLLLEARDANFKDAENAPAPYNLKGIALGNACPGNRIFTCTPYSGWIGAQVAVDFRYGHGMISPQTYELLQEACKEDWNKYGPPDNATCREIIGEDPARPVMDEAGDTYQMGGGYFLYDHCGSDLLSVDPQTGMARQNEGRMDGVSLFDDNKGESTTSVYKCGQERAALQWIRLAEVQDAIHVERKPEFSFVTSLNYTFTKYSLLDDYRDTLSQKIRIMQYSGDADPCVPYVGTRRWIDELGLPVKSSWKPWTVSGQVAGYRTVYQGGVNNTFTFTTIRNAGHMVPRHQPRQALHMIKSFLAGEDL
;
A
#
# COMPACT_ATOMS: atom_id res chain seq x y z
N MET A 1 -1.09 -1.84 17.07
CA MET A 1 -1.90 -2.41 15.97
C MET A 1 -1.10 -2.32 14.69
N THR A 2 -1.29 -3.22 13.74
CA THR A 2 -0.53 -3.20 12.48
C THR A 2 -1.44 -3.48 11.30
N GLY A 3 -1.07 -3.01 10.12
CA GLY A 3 -1.81 -3.27 8.89
C GLY A 3 -1.03 -2.85 7.65
N GLU A 4 -1.57 -3.17 6.48
CA GLU A 4 -1.00 -2.85 5.18
C GLU A 4 -2.06 -2.22 4.27
N SER A 5 -1.65 -1.44 3.26
CA SER A 5 -2.54 -0.97 2.19
C SER A 5 -3.69 -0.11 2.72
N TYR A 6 -4.94 -0.48 2.42
CA TYR A 6 -6.14 0.17 2.91
C TYR A 6 -6.29 0.14 4.45
N ALA A 7 -5.54 -0.71 5.15
CA ALA A 7 -5.43 -0.62 6.60
C ALA A 7 -4.82 0.71 7.08
N GLY A 8 -4.20 1.49 6.18
CA GLY A 8 -3.85 2.90 6.39
C GLY A 8 -5.04 3.79 6.72
N VAL A 9 -6.27 3.38 6.39
CA VAL A 9 -7.52 4.00 6.85
C VAL A 9 -8.03 3.30 8.11
N LEU A 10 -8.14 1.96 8.06
CA LEU A 10 -8.80 1.16 9.09
C LEU A 10 -8.07 1.20 10.45
N VAL A 11 -6.75 1.05 10.46
CA VAL A 11 -5.97 0.98 11.70
C VAL A 11 -5.91 2.33 12.41
N PRO A 12 -5.65 3.47 11.73
CA PRO A 12 -5.69 4.78 12.37
C PRO A 12 -7.06 5.16 12.89
N THR A 13 -8.13 4.93 12.11
CA THR A 13 -9.50 5.22 12.56
C THR A 13 -9.89 4.38 13.77
N THR A 14 -9.52 3.09 13.78
CA THR A 14 -9.67 2.24 14.97
C THR A 14 -8.83 2.76 16.14
N ALA A 15 -7.61 3.25 15.89
CA ALA A 15 -6.74 3.80 16.92
C ALA A 15 -7.34 5.04 17.58
N LEU A 16 -7.96 5.92 16.79
CA LEU A 16 -8.69 7.09 17.30
C LEU A 16 -9.81 6.66 18.25
N LEU A 17 -10.66 5.72 17.83
CA LEU A 17 -11.75 5.20 18.66
C LEU A 17 -11.24 4.58 19.97
N LEU A 18 -10.13 3.82 19.92
CA LEU A 18 -9.52 3.24 21.13
C LEU A 18 -8.93 4.32 22.06
N LEU A 19 -8.40 5.40 21.51
CA LEU A 19 -7.87 6.52 22.29
C LEU A 19 -9.00 7.35 22.92
N GLU A 20 -10.10 7.55 22.21
CA GLU A 20 -11.32 8.20 22.70
C GLU A 20 -11.97 7.39 23.82
N ALA A 21 -12.09 6.07 23.64
CA ALA A 21 -12.65 5.17 24.65
C ALA A 21 -11.81 5.08 25.94
N ARG A 22 -10.55 5.54 25.90
CA ARG A 22 -9.65 5.63 27.06
C ARG A 22 -9.66 7.01 27.72
N ASP A 23 -10.26 8.02 27.08
CA ASP A 23 -10.36 9.34 27.69
C ASP A 23 -11.23 9.25 28.96
N ALA A 24 -10.80 9.89 30.05
CA ALA A 24 -11.40 9.74 31.39
C ALA A 24 -12.87 10.21 31.46
N ASN A 25 -13.31 10.94 30.43
CA ASN A 25 -14.69 11.40 30.28
C ASN A 25 -15.58 10.39 29.52
N PHE A 26 -14.99 9.36 28.89
CA PHE A 26 -15.73 8.27 28.27
C PHE A 26 -16.03 7.21 29.34
N LYS A 27 -17.27 7.21 29.83
CA LYS A 27 -17.76 6.22 30.78
C LYS A 27 -18.55 5.18 30.01
N ASP A 28 -18.05 3.94 30.00
CA ASP A 28 -18.86 2.80 29.56
C ASP A 28 -20.01 2.54 30.56
N ALA A 29 -20.81 1.50 30.31
CA ALA A 29 -21.93 1.15 31.19
C ALA A 29 -21.51 0.89 32.66
N GLU A 30 -20.23 0.64 32.92
CA GLU A 30 -19.67 0.34 34.25
C GLU A 30 -18.84 1.51 34.83
N ASN A 31 -18.76 2.66 34.15
CA ASN A 31 -17.93 3.82 34.51
C ASN A 31 -16.41 3.51 34.62
N ALA A 32 -15.90 2.51 33.90
CA ALA A 32 -14.48 2.17 33.87
C ALA A 32 -13.83 2.61 32.54
N PRO A 33 -12.57 3.10 32.54
CA PRO A 33 -11.84 3.30 31.29
C PRO A 33 -11.58 1.95 30.62
N ALA A 34 -11.68 1.90 29.28
CA ALA A 34 -11.49 0.67 28.53
C ALA A 34 -10.12 0.00 28.85
N PRO A 35 -10.05 -1.33 29.03
CA PRO A 35 -8.86 -2.03 29.56
C PRO A 35 -7.68 -2.11 28.58
N TYR A 36 -7.77 -1.44 27.42
CA TYR A 36 -6.81 -1.55 26.34
C TYR A 36 -5.69 -0.52 26.45
N ASN A 37 -4.45 -0.96 26.23
CA ASN A 37 -3.26 -0.12 26.31
C ASN A 37 -2.63 0.06 24.92
N LEU A 38 -3.24 0.87 24.07
CA LEU A 38 -2.68 1.17 22.74
C LEU A 38 -1.37 1.94 22.88
N LYS A 39 -0.27 1.30 22.46
CA LYS A 39 1.09 1.88 22.48
C LYS A 39 1.52 2.49 21.16
N GLY A 40 1.01 1.96 20.05
CA GLY A 40 1.45 2.39 18.73
C GLY A 40 0.82 1.64 17.58
N ILE A 41 1.05 2.18 16.38
CA ILE A 41 0.64 1.59 15.11
C ILE A 41 1.82 1.45 14.16
N ALA A 42 1.86 0.37 13.38
CA ALA A 42 2.82 0.18 12.29
C ALA A 42 2.10 -0.16 10.98
N LEU A 43 2.41 0.55 9.90
CA LEU A 43 1.61 0.56 8.68
C LEU A 43 2.48 0.41 7.43
N GLY A 44 2.25 -0.67 6.69
CA GLY A 44 2.98 -1.01 5.46
C GLY A 44 2.27 -0.50 4.22
N ASN A 45 3.00 0.18 3.33
CA ASN A 45 2.52 0.65 2.03
C ASN A 45 1.10 1.22 2.13
N ALA A 46 0.91 2.05 3.16
CA ALA A 46 -0.40 2.33 3.71
C ALA A 46 -1.03 3.56 3.05
N CYS A 47 -2.35 3.48 2.92
CA CYS A 47 -3.20 4.50 2.35
C CYS A 47 -3.87 5.36 3.42
N PRO A 48 -3.31 6.53 3.83
CA PRO A 48 -3.89 7.38 4.86
C PRO A 48 -4.99 8.33 4.33
N GLY A 49 -5.27 8.31 3.03
CA GLY A 49 -6.30 9.13 2.38
C GLY A 49 -5.84 9.73 1.04
N ASN A 50 -6.76 10.44 0.37
CA ASN A 50 -6.57 10.89 -1.00
C ASN A 50 -6.16 12.35 -1.13
N ARG A 51 -5.98 13.09 -0.02
CA ARG A 51 -5.63 14.51 -0.06
C ARG A 51 -4.23 14.76 -0.62
N ILE A 52 -3.25 13.91 -0.28
CA ILE A 52 -1.84 14.09 -0.67
C ILE A 52 -1.32 12.83 -1.35
N PHE A 53 -1.79 12.56 -2.57
CA PHE A 53 -1.07 11.74 -3.55
C PHE A 53 -0.63 10.31 -3.14
N THR A 54 -1.16 9.75 -2.06
CA THR A 54 -0.56 8.54 -1.44
C THR A 54 -1.10 7.26 -2.05
N CYS A 55 -2.38 7.23 -2.45
CA CYS A 55 -3.08 6.03 -2.89
C CYS A 55 -3.21 5.96 -4.41
N THR A 56 -2.10 5.88 -5.13
CA THR A 56 -2.13 5.87 -6.60
C THR A 56 -2.60 4.52 -7.16
N PRO A 57 -3.23 4.46 -8.35
CA PRO A 57 -3.87 5.56 -9.07
C PRO A 57 -5.26 5.90 -8.51
N TYR A 58 -5.69 5.26 -7.41
CA TYR A 58 -7.01 5.46 -6.81
C TYR A 58 -7.29 6.88 -6.31
N SER A 59 -6.24 7.68 -6.08
CA SER A 59 -6.37 9.11 -5.82
C SER A 59 -6.75 9.92 -7.08
N GLY A 60 -6.93 9.29 -8.24
CA GLY A 60 -7.29 9.95 -9.49
C GLY A 60 -6.16 10.84 -10.00
N TRP A 61 -6.52 11.95 -10.63
CA TRP A 61 -5.58 12.87 -11.28
C TRP A 61 -4.57 13.50 -10.35
N ILE A 62 -4.96 13.72 -9.09
CA ILE A 62 -4.03 14.19 -8.07
C ILE A 62 -2.89 13.16 -7.97
N GLY A 63 -3.19 11.86 -7.86
CA GLY A 63 -2.20 10.79 -7.73
C GLY A 63 -1.30 10.56 -8.94
N ALA A 64 -1.65 11.08 -10.13
CA ALA A 64 -0.92 10.85 -11.36
C ALA A 64 0.54 11.33 -11.27
N GLN A 65 0.79 12.47 -10.61
CA GLN A 65 2.15 13.00 -10.47
C GLN A 65 3.05 12.00 -9.73
N VAL A 66 2.58 11.41 -8.64
CA VAL A 66 3.35 10.42 -7.86
C VAL A 66 3.65 9.17 -8.69
N ALA A 67 2.69 8.74 -9.52
CA ALA A 67 2.89 7.61 -10.43
C ALA A 67 3.95 7.91 -11.50
N VAL A 68 3.97 9.13 -12.06
CA VAL A 68 5.00 9.62 -13.01
C VAL A 68 6.36 9.68 -12.32
N ASP A 69 6.45 10.35 -11.18
CA ASP A 69 7.73 10.55 -10.47
C ASP A 69 8.34 9.23 -10.02
N PHE A 70 7.51 8.29 -9.56
CA PHE A 70 7.95 6.95 -9.21
C PHE A 70 8.55 6.23 -10.41
N ARG A 71 7.82 6.16 -11.54
CA ARG A 71 8.28 5.45 -12.75
C ARG A 71 9.50 6.10 -13.40
N TYR A 72 9.58 7.43 -13.40
CA TYR A 72 10.79 8.14 -13.81
C TYR A 72 11.99 7.77 -12.93
N GLY A 73 11.82 7.75 -11.60
CA GLY A 73 12.85 7.32 -10.66
C GLY A 73 13.30 5.86 -10.82
N HIS A 74 12.50 5.03 -11.49
CA HIS A 74 12.80 3.63 -11.79
C HIS A 74 13.24 3.41 -13.25
N GLY A 75 13.51 4.48 -14.01
CA GLY A 75 14.02 4.41 -15.37
C GLY A 75 13.01 3.95 -16.42
N MET A 76 11.71 4.04 -16.11
CA MET A 76 10.63 3.60 -17.00
C MET A 76 10.08 4.76 -17.86
N ILE A 77 10.44 6.00 -17.56
CA ILE A 77 10.06 7.19 -18.33
C ILE A 77 11.35 7.88 -18.78
N SER A 78 11.41 8.25 -20.07
CA SER A 78 12.57 8.98 -20.59
C SER A 78 12.67 10.38 -19.97
N PRO A 79 13.88 10.95 -19.82
CA PRO A 79 14.03 12.34 -19.36
C PRO A 79 13.22 13.34 -20.20
N GLN A 80 13.16 13.14 -21.52
CA GLN A 80 12.41 14.02 -22.44
C GLN A 80 10.91 13.96 -22.16
N THR A 81 10.36 12.76 -21.98
CA THR A 81 8.94 12.56 -21.64
C THR A 81 8.63 13.16 -20.26
N TYR A 82 9.52 12.96 -19.28
CA TYR A 82 9.35 13.49 -17.93
C TYR A 82 9.37 15.03 -17.93
N GLU A 83 10.32 15.67 -18.59
CA GLU A 83 10.40 17.13 -18.70
C GLU A 83 9.15 17.71 -19.39
N LEU A 84 8.70 17.08 -20.48
CA LEU A 84 7.48 17.46 -21.18
C LEU A 84 6.25 17.37 -20.27
N LEU A 85 6.12 16.29 -19.50
CA LEU A 85 5.04 16.10 -18.53
C LEU A 85 5.06 17.17 -17.44
N GLN A 86 6.22 17.45 -16.86
CA GLN A 86 6.34 18.45 -15.79
C GLN A 86 5.95 19.85 -16.30
N GLU A 87 6.32 20.20 -17.54
CA GLU A 87 5.95 21.50 -18.12
C GLU A 87 4.46 21.56 -18.51
N ALA A 88 3.95 20.53 -19.20
CA ALA A 88 2.57 20.52 -19.69
C ALA A 88 1.54 20.45 -18.56
N CYS A 89 1.85 19.74 -17.47
CA CYS A 89 0.93 19.46 -16.37
C CYS A 89 1.20 20.29 -15.09
N LYS A 90 2.11 21.29 -15.13
CA LYS A 90 2.55 22.03 -13.94
C LYS A 90 1.42 22.63 -13.09
N GLU A 91 0.35 23.11 -13.74
CA GLU A 91 -0.81 23.70 -13.08
C GLU A 91 -1.91 22.67 -12.74
N ASP A 92 -1.76 21.43 -13.21
CA ASP A 92 -2.78 20.38 -13.14
C ASP A 92 -2.46 19.32 -12.08
N TRP A 93 -1.22 19.20 -11.62
CA TRP A 93 -0.82 18.16 -10.66
C TRP A 93 -1.61 18.14 -9.35
N ASN A 94 -2.06 19.30 -8.88
CA ASN A 94 -2.82 19.41 -7.63
C ASN A 94 -4.34 19.30 -7.83
N LYS A 95 -4.82 18.91 -9.01
CA LYS A 95 -6.26 18.85 -9.31
C LYS A 95 -6.87 17.50 -8.99
N TYR A 96 -8.08 17.54 -8.44
CA TYR A 96 -8.91 16.35 -8.22
C TYR A 96 -9.57 15.85 -9.52
N GLY A 97 -9.95 16.79 -10.39
CA GLY A 97 -10.49 16.51 -11.71
C GLY A 97 -9.41 16.32 -12.77
N PRO A 98 -9.80 15.98 -14.01
CA PRO A 98 -8.87 15.85 -15.12
C PRO A 98 -8.08 17.15 -15.36
N PRO A 99 -6.88 17.07 -15.93
CA PRO A 99 -6.10 18.25 -16.29
C PRO A 99 -6.89 19.17 -17.22
N ASP A 100 -6.78 20.48 -17.02
CA ASP A 100 -7.40 21.44 -17.94
C ASP A 100 -6.54 21.59 -19.21
N ASN A 101 -5.22 21.49 -19.07
CA ASN A 101 -4.30 21.60 -20.20
C ASN A 101 -4.50 20.44 -21.18
N ALA A 102 -4.78 20.77 -22.44
CA ALA A 102 -4.99 19.79 -23.50
C ALA A 102 -3.73 18.96 -23.78
N THR A 103 -2.55 19.57 -23.79
CA THR A 103 -1.27 18.87 -23.95
C THR A 103 -1.02 17.93 -22.78
N CYS A 104 -1.32 18.35 -21.55
CA CYS A 104 -1.23 17.44 -20.40
C CYS A 104 -2.13 16.22 -20.60
N ARG A 105 -3.43 16.42 -20.88
CA ARG A 105 -4.38 15.33 -21.15
C ARG A 105 -3.98 14.44 -22.32
N GLU A 106 -3.35 14.98 -23.35
CA GLU A 106 -2.88 14.18 -24.47
C GLU A 106 -1.75 13.24 -24.05
N ILE A 107 -0.81 13.71 -23.22
CA ILE A 107 0.34 12.90 -22.77
C ILE A 107 -0.08 11.94 -21.65
N ILE A 108 -0.82 12.42 -20.65
CA ILE A 108 -1.33 11.61 -19.53
C ILE A 108 -2.71 11.02 -19.79
N GLY A 109 -3.14 10.92 -21.05
CA GLY A 109 -4.42 10.32 -21.46
C GLY A 109 -5.68 10.81 -20.72
N GLU A 110 -6.77 10.04 -20.85
CA GLU A 110 -8.07 10.32 -20.21
C GLU A 110 -8.32 9.50 -18.93
N ASP A 111 -7.36 8.65 -18.54
CA ASP A 111 -7.43 7.82 -17.35
C ASP A 111 -6.25 8.14 -16.42
N PRO A 112 -6.46 8.56 -15.16
CA PRO A 112 -5.36 8.85 -14.24
C PRO A 112 -4.49 7.62 -13.90
N ALA A 113 -4.94 6.41 -14.25
CA ALA A 113 -4.26 5.15 -13.99
C ALA A 113 -3.42 4.62 -15.16
N ARG A 114 -3.83 4.78 -16.43
CA ARG A 114 -3.31 4.01 -17.59
C ARG A 114 -2.15 4.60 -18.42
N PRO A 115 -2.04 5.89 -18.69
CA PRO A 115 -1.18 6.43 -19.75
C PRO A 115 0.28 6.59 -19.33
N VAL A 116 0.55 6.72 -18.03
CA VAL A 116 1.92 6.52 -17.50
C VAL A 116 2.35 5.05 -17.63
N MET A 117 1.41 4.12 -17.86
CA MET A 117 1.68 2.69 -17.94
C MET A 117 2.00 2.23 -19.37
N ASP A 118 1.31 2.76 -20.37
CA ASP A 118 1.55 2.38 -21.77
C ASP A 118 2.94 2.83 -22.26
N GLU A 119 3.33 4.08 -21.97
CA GLU A 119 4.67 4.61 -22.31
C GLU A 119 5.79 3.92 -21.51
N ALA A 120 5.49 3.50 -20.28
CA ALA A 120 6.45 2.82 -19.39
C ALA A 120 6.61 1.32 -19.70
N GLY A 121 5.93 0.79 -20.72
CA GLY A 121 5.91 -0.65 -21.03
C GLY A 121 5.29 -1.50 -19.91
N ASP A 122 4.48 -0.88 -19.07
CA ASP A 122 3.84 -1.48 -17.92
C ASP A 122 2.61 -2.27 -18.38
N THR A 123 2.91 -3.49 -18.82
CA THR A 123 1.95 -4.47 -19.37
C THR A 123 0.98 -5.05 -18.35
N TYR A 124 1.16 -4.81 -17.04
CA TYR A 124 0.44 -5.53 -15.99
C TYR A 124 -0.68 -4.74 -15.29
N GLN A 125 -0.90 -3.48 -15.64
CA GLN A 125 -1.60 -2.52 -14.78
C GLN A 125 -0.92 -2.48 -13.40
N MET A 126 -0.01 -1.52 -13.17
CA MET A 126 0.81 -1.32 -11.95
C MET A 126 2.21 -1.93 -11.98
N GLY A 127 2.93 -1.85 -13.07
CA GLY A 127 4.36 -2.08 -13.23
C GLY A 127 4.82 -3.52 -12.99
N GLY A 128 3.93 -4.51 -13.13
CA GLY A 128 4.15 -5.89 -12.65
C GLY A 128 3.23 -6.28 -11.49
N GLY A 129 2.39 -5.37 -11.01
CA GLY A 129 1.45 -5.57 -9.89
C GLY A 129 1.93 -4.89 -8.60
N TYR A 130 1.71 -5.51 -7.44
CA TYR A 130 2.22 -5.03 -6.15
C TYR A 130 3.75 -5.03 -6.00
N PHE A 131 4.55 -5.36 -7.01
CA PHE A 131 6.01 -5.25 -6.98
C PHE A 131 6.56 -4.99 -8.38
N LEU A 132 7.27 -3.88 -8.57
CA LEU A 132 7.72 -3.42 -9.88
C LEU A 132 8.63 -4.41 -10.62
N TYR A 133 9.40 -5.18 -9.86
CA TYR A 133 10.41 -6.10 -10.39
C TYR A 133 9.95 -7.55 -10.38
N ASP A 134 8.65 -7.81 -10.22
CA ASP A 134 8.15 -9.17 -10.21
C ASP A 134 8.23 -9.81 -11.62
N HIS A 135 8.48 -11.11 -11.64
CA HIS A 135 8.58 -11.90 -12.86
C HIS A 135 7.40 -12.87 -12.95
N CYS A 136 6.24 -12.35 -13.37
CA CYS A 136 4.98 -13.08 -13.35
C CYS A 136 4.88 -14.23 -14.38
N GLY A 137 5.87 -14.38 -15.28
CA GLY A 137 5.86 -15.38 -16.34
C GLY A 137 5.85 -16.84 -15.86
N SER A 138 6.39 -17.13 -14.67
CA SER A 138 6.37 -18.47 -14.06
C SER A 138 5.19 -18.73 -13.13
N ASP A 139 4.48 -17.68 -12.68
CA ASP A 139 3.32 -17.83 -11.78
C ASP A 139 1.98 -17.91 -12.53
N LEU A 140 2.01 -17.74 -13.86
CA LEU A 140 0.90 -18.09 -14.77
C LEU A 140 0.82 -19.60 -15.04
N LEU A 141 1.43 -20.42 -14.19
CA LEU A 141 1.25 -21.86 -14.21
C LEU A 141 -0.21 -22.18 -13.90
N SER A 142 -0.96 -22.61 -14.92
CA SER A 142 -2.27 -23.21 -14.67
C SER A 142 -2.05 -24.57 -14.02
N VAL A 143 -2.55 -24.74 -12.79
CA VAL A 143 -2.64 -26.08 -12.20
C VAL A 143 -3.84 -26.76 -12.82
N ASP A 144 -3.58 -27.84 -13.55
CA ASP A 144 -4.61 -28.69 -14.13
C ASP A 144 -5.45 -29.31 -12.99
N PRO A 145 -6.76 -29.02 -12.91
CA PRO A 145 -7.60 -29.49 -11.80
C PRO A 145 -7.73 -31.01 -11.73
N GLN A 146 -7.48 -31.73 -12.83
CA GLN A 146 -7.58 -33.19 -12.88
C GLN A 146 -6.27 -33.87 -12.50
N THR A 147 -5.13 -33.24 -12.81
CA THR A 147 -3.81 -33.87 -12.67
C THR A 147 -2.93 -33.25 -11.58
N GLY A 148 -3.29 -32.07 -11.07
CA GLY A 148 -2.50 -31.33 -10.07
C GLY A 148 -1.16 -30.81 -10.59
N MET A 149 -0.90 -30.92 -11.90
CA MET A 149 0.36 -30.52 -12.53
C MET A 149 0.31 -29.09 -13.05
N ALA A 150 1.42 -28.38 -12.92
CA ALA A 150 1.60 -27.00 -13.34
C ALA A 150 1.94 -26.92 -14.84
N ARG A 151 1.17 -26.15 -15.63
CA ARG A 151 1.44 -25.88 -17.06
C ARG A 151 1.78 -24.42 -17.32
N GLN A 152 2.90 -24.15 -18.01
CA GLN A 152 3.27 -22.78 -18.41
C GLN A 152 2.31 -22.26 -19.47
N ASN A 153 1.73 -21.09 -19.22
CA ASN A 153 1.04 -20.32 -20.26
C ASN A 153 2.11 -19.59 -21.09
N GLU A 154 2.54 -20.17 -22.21
CA GLU A 154 3.47 -19.55 -23.17
C GLU A 154 2.82 -18.41 -24.00
N GLY A 155 1.73 -17.82 -23.53
CA GLY A 155 1.06 -16.72 -24.20
C GLY A 155 1.71 -15.38 -23.87
N ARG A 156 2.41 -14.79 -24.83
CA ARG A 156 2.68 -13.35 -24.87
C ARG A 156 1.34 -12.63 -24.70
N MET A 157 1.09 -12.02 -23.53
CA MET A 157 -0.18 -11.32 -23.24
C MET A 157 -0.19 -9.95 -23.92
N ASP A 158 -0.19 -9.96 -25.26
CA ASP A 158 -0.60 -8.81 -26.04
C ASP A 158 -2.12 -8.68 -25.92
N GLY A 159 -2.60 -7.76 -25.08
CA GLY A 159 -3.97 -7.23 -25.14
C GLY A 159 -5.12 -8.17 -24.79
N VAL A 160 -4.91 -9.29 -24.08
CA VAL A 160 -6.01 -10.19 -23.71
C VAL A 160 -6.68 -9.73 -22.41
N SER A 161 -7.91 -9.23 -22.56
CA SER A 161 -8.94 -9.22 -21.51
C SER A 161 -9.07 -10.64 -20.94
N LEU A 162 -8.56 -10.86 -19.72
CA LEU A 162 -8.90 -12.03 -18.91
C LEU A 162 -10.27 -11.88 -18.22
N PHE A 163 -11.13 -10.98 -18.70
CA PHE A 163 -12.57 -11.03 -18.46
C PHE A 163 -13.20 -11.90 -19.56
N ASP A 164 -13.22 -13.21 -19.34
CA ASP A 164 -14.28 -14.04 -19.91
C ASP A 164 -15.33 -14.22 -18.82
N ASP A 165 -16.25 -13.25 -18.72
CA ASP A 165 -17.40 -13.23 -17.81
C ASP A 165 -18.39 -14.39 -18.03
N ASN A 166 -18.07 -15.37 -18.90
CA ASN A 166 -18.94 -16.49 -19.24
C ASN A 166 -18.73 -17.76 -18.40
N LYS A 167 -17.81 -17.76 -17.44
CA LYS A 167 -17.72 -18.81 -16.42
C LYS A 167 -17.69 -18.11 -15.07
N GLY A 168 -18.76 -18.24 -14.28
CA GLY A 168 -18.98 -17.55 -13.02
C GLY A 168 -18.01 -17.85 -11.87
N GLU A 169 -16.72 -18.06 -12.15
CA GLU A 169 -15.64 -17.97 -11.18
C GLU A 169 -15.19 -16.52 -11.09
N SER A 170 -15.72 -15.80 -10.11
CA SER A 170 -15.16 -14.53 -9.65
C SER A 170 -13.71 -14.78 -9.19
N THR A 171 -12.75 -14.53 -10.07
CA THR A 171 -11.32 -14.54 -9.73
C THR A 171 -10.99 -13.22 -9.06
N THR A 172 -11.36 -13.09 -7.78
CA THR A 172 -11.12 -11.93 -6.90
C THR A 172 -9.63 -11.66 -6.60
N SER A 173 -8.69 -12.18 -7.40
CA SER A 173 -7.27 -11.98 -7.20
C SER A 173 -6.88 -10.59 -7.69
N VAL A 174 -6.77 -9.63 -6.77
CA VAL A 174 -6.30 -8.27 -7.05
C VAL A 174 -4.84 -8.28 -7.54
N TYR A 175 -4.09 -9.34 -7.19
CA TYR A 175 -2.72 -9.55 -7.64
C TYR A 175 -2.65 -10.54 -8.82
N LYS A 176 -2.20 -10.07 -9.98
CA LYS A 176 -2.24 -10.84 -11.24
C LYS A 176 -1.20 -11.95 -11.35
N CYS A 177 -0.16 -11.95 -10.52
CA CYS A 177 0.92 -12.94 -10.65
C CYS A 177 0.67 -14.21 -9.83
N GLY A 178 -0.57 -14.72 -9.78
CA GLY A 178 -0.90 -16.06 -9.26
C GLY A 178 -0.65 -16.34 -7.77
N GLN A 179 -0.07 -15.39 -7.06
CA GLN A 179 0.56 -15.56 -5.75
C GLN A 179 -0.38 -15.94 -4.59
N GLU A 180 -1.68 -15.69 -4.70
CA GLU A 180 -2.67 -16.04 -3.68
C GLU A 180 -3.33 -17.42 -3.90
N ARG A 181 -3.06 -18.07 -5.05
CA ARG A 181 -3.74 -19.30 -5.44
C ARG A 181 -3.51 -20.44 -4.44
N ALA A 182 -2.28 -20.64 -3.99
CA ALA A 182 -1.96 -21.70 -3.03
C ALA A 182 -2.63 -21.45 -1.67
N ALA A 183 -2.61 -20.20 -1.18
CA ALA A 183 -3.28 -19.83 0.06
C ALA A 183 -4.80 -20.00 -0.05
N LEU A 184 -5.40 -19.64 -1.19
CA LEU A 184 -6.83 -19.77 -1.46
C LEU A 184 -7.25 -21.25 -1.53
N GLN A 185 -6.43 -22.09 -2.17
CA GLN A 185 -6.67 -23.53 -2.20
C GLN A 185 -6.58 -24.14 -0.80
N TRP A 186 -5.58 -23.73 -0.02
CA TRP A 186 -5.38 -24.21 1.35
C TRP A 186 -6.53 -23.81 2.29
N ILE A 187 -6.95 -22.54 2.30
CA ILE A 187 -8.02 -22.06 3.19
C ILE A 187 -9.40 -22.63 2.84
N ARG A 188 -9.57 -23.15 1.62
CA ARG A 188 -10.80 -23.81 1.14
C ARG A 188 -10.90 -25.29 1.54
N LEU A 189 -9.83 -25.90 2.06
CA LEU A 189 -9.85 -27.27 2.54
C LEU A 189 -10.80 -27.41 3.75
N ALA A 190 -11.62 -28.46 3.76
CA ALA A 190 -12.59 -28.68 4.82
C ALA A 190 -11.91 -28.85 6.18
N GLU A 191 -10.81 -29.60 6.22
CA GLU A 191 -10.02 -29.81 7.43
C GLU A 191 -9.38 -28.51 7.95
N VAL A 192 -9.03 -27.57 7.06
CA VAL A 192 -8.49 -26.27 7.46
C VAL A 192 -9.60 -25.41 8.06
N GLN A 193 -10.77 -25.35 7.41
CA GLN A 193 -11.93 -24.60 7.91
C GLN A 193 -12.45 -25.14 9.24
N ASP A 194 -12.47 -26.47 9.41
CA ASP A 194 -12.77 -27.10 10.70
C ASP A 194 -11.77 -26.69 11.79
N ALA A 195 -10.47 -26.72 11.45
CA ALA A 195 -9.39 -26.41 12.39
C ALA A 195 -9.40 -24.95 12.84
N ILE A 196 -9.86 -24.02 12.00
CA ILE A 196 -10.03 -22.60 12.36
C ILE A 196 -11.44 -22.26 12.87
N HIS A 197 -12.30 -23.28 13.04
CA HIS A 197 -13.64 -23.18 13.62
C HIS A 197 -14.58 -22.22 12.89
N VAL A 198 -14.53 -22.21 11.55
CA VAL A 198 -15.46 -21.43 10.71
C VAL A 198 -16.53 -22.34 10.10
N GLU A 199 -17.65 -21.76 9.71
CA GLU A 199 -18.63 -22.46 8.90
C GLU A 199 -17.99 -22.87 7.56
N ARG A 200 -18.19 -24.12 7.15
CA ARG A 200 -17.62 -24.61 5.89
C ARG A 200 -18.23 -23.89 4.70
N LYS A 201 -17.40 -23.21 3.89
CA LYS A 201 -17.78 -22.50 2.68
C LYS A 201 -16.83 -22.85 1.53
N PRO A 202 -17.32 -23.44 0.42
CA PRO A 202 -16.53 -23.67 -0.80
C PRO A 202 -15.96 -22.38 -1.40
N GLU A 203 -16.68 -21.26 -1.24
CA GLU A 203 -16.37 -19.95 -1.78
C GLU A 203 -15.48 -19.07 -0.88
N PHE A 204 -14.87 -19.65 0.17
CA PHE A 204 -14.00 -18.90 1.09
C PHE A 204 -12.92 -18.12 0.32
N SER A 205 -12.83 -16.81 0.57
CA SER A 205 -11.96 -15.90 -0.18
C SER A 205 -11.26 -14.92 0.76
N PHE A 206 -10.04 -14.52 0.41
CA PHE A 206 -9.30 -13.46 1.11
C PHE A 206 -9.74 -12.05 0.73
N VAL A 207 -10.44 -11.92 -0.41
CA VAL A 207 -10.94 -10.65 -0.93
C VAL A 207 -12.42 -10.79 -1.21
N THR A 208 -13.18 -9.79 -0.79
CA THR A 208 -14.61 -9.71 -1.07
C THR A 208 -14.97 -8.28 -1.48
N SER A 209 -15.92 -8.14 -2.38
CA SER A 209 -16.55 -6.86 -2.65
C SER A 209 -17.46 -6.52 -1.47
N LEU A 210 -17.15 -5.43 -0.79
CA LEU A 210 -18.01 -4.88 0.26
C LEU A 210 -18.73 -3.66 -0.30
N ASN A 211 -19.99 -3.45 0.10
CA ASN A 211 -20.63 -2.15 -0.10
C ASN A 211 -19.98 -1.15 0.86
N TYR A 212 -18.86 -0.56 0.43
CA TYR A 212 -18.01 0.28 1.26
C TYR A 212 -18.25 1.76 0.97
N THR A 213 -18.58 2.53 2.00
CA THR A 213 -18.76 3.99 1.90
C THR A 213 -17.57 4.70 2.53
N PHE A 214 -16.89 5.56 1.76
CA PHE A 214 -15.80 6.38 2.29
C PHE A 214 -16.34 7.44 3.25
N THR A 215 -15.90 7.40 4.51
CA THR A 215 -16.37 8.32 5.57
C THR A 215 -15.40 9.46 5.86
N LYS A 216 -14.12 9.30 5.53
CA LYS A 216 -13.10 10.35 5.64
C LYS A 216 -12.29 10.43 4.35
N TYR A 217 -12.12 11.66 3.87
CA TYR A 217 -11.32 11.94 2.67
C TYR A 217 -9.81 11.84 2.93
N SER A 218 -9.38 12.25 4.13
CA SER A 218 -7.99 12.25 4.57
C SER A 218 -7.91 12.10 6.07
N LEU A 219 -6.85 11.45 6.54
CA LEU A 219 -6.50 11.34 7.95
C LEU A 219 -5.36 12.28 8.37
N LEU A 220 -4.94 13.21 7.50
CA LEU A 220 -3.80 14.09 7.77
C LEU A 220 -3.93 14.83 9.13
N ASP A 221 -5.09 15.43 9.38
CA ASP A 221 -5.37 16.15 10.63
C ASP A 221 -5.41 15.20 11.84
N ASP A 222 -6.05 14.04 11.69
CA ASP A 222 -6.10 13.00 12.73
C ASP A 222 -4.69 12.54 13.14
N TYR A 223 -3.78 12.39 12.18
CA TYR A 223 -2.40 12.03 12.44
C TYR A 223 -1.61 13.13 13.12
N ARG A 224 -1.70 14.36 12.61
CA ARG A 224 -0.96 15.52 13.14
C ARG A 224 -1.38 15.84 14.56
N ASP A 225 -2.69 15.95 14.78
CA ASP A 225 -3.24 16.57 15.99
C ASP A 225 -3.44 15.54 17.11
N THR A 226 -3.66 14.26 16.76
CA THR A 226 -3.99 13.22 17.76
C THR A 226 -3.01 12.06 17.76
N LEU A 227 -2.90 11.31 16.66
CA LEU A 227 -2.18 10.03 16.70
C LEU A 227 -0.69 10.21 16.98
N SER A 228 -0.02 11.12 16.27
CA SER A 228 1.42 11.38 16.47
C SER A 228 1.72 11.95 17.86
N GLN A 229 0.74 12.61 18.48
CA GLN A 229 0.86 13.15 19.84
C GLN A 229 0.73 12.07 20.91
N LYS A 230 -0.18 11.11 20.71
CA LYS A 230 -0.60 10.16 21.76
C LYS A 230 0.05 8.78 21.67
N ILE A 231 0.51 8.34 20.50
CA ILE A 231 1.05 7.00 20.29
C ILE A 231 2.28 7.00 19.38
N ARG A 232 3.08 5.93 19.45
CA ARG A 232 4.21 5.71 18.53
C ARG A 232 3.70 5.25 17.16
N ILE A 233 4.23 5.82 16.09
CA ILE A 233 3.84 5.49 14.72
C ILE A 233 5.06 5.04 13.93
N MET A 234 4.92 3.96 13.18
CA MET A 234 5.86 3.57 12.14
C MET A 234 5.12 3.40 10.82
N GLN A 235 5.42 4.25 9.85
CA GLN A 235 4.97 4.04 8.47
C GLN A 235 6.14 3.49 7.67
N TYR A 236 5.91 2.40 6.95
CA TYR A 236 6.94 1.75 6.17
C TYR A 236 6.47 1.47 4.75
N SER A 237 7.36 1.59 3.78
CA SER A 237 7.03 1.39 2.37
C SER A 237 8.09 0.54 1.69
N GLY A 238 7.68 -0.50 0.97
CA GLY A 238 8.54 -1.09 -0.05
C GLY A 238 8.91 -0.05 -1.11
N ASP A 239 10.19 0.08 -1.43
CA ASP A 239 10.68 1.10 -2.37
C ASP A 239 10.34 0.81 -3.84
N ALA A 240 9.88 -0.41 -4.12
CA ALA A 240 9.49 -0.89 -5.44
C ALA A 240 7.97 -1.21 -5.50
N ASP A 241 7.17 -0.59 -4.64
CA ASP A 241 5.70 -0.67 -4.70
C ASP A 241 5.12 0.43 -5.62
N PRO A 242 4.56 0.06 -6.79
CA PRO A 242 3.89 1.02 -7.66
C PRO A 242 2.44 1.31 -7.23
N CYS A 243 1.86 0.55 -6.29
CA CYS A 243 0.50 0.73 -5.76
C CYS A 243 0.42 1.88 -4.78
N VAL A 244 1.22 1.86 -3.72
CA VAL A 244 1.32 2.97 -2.78
C VAL A 244 2.78 3.41 -2.73
N PRO A 245 3.25 4.15 -3.77
CA PRO A 245 4.63 4.57 -3.87
C PRO A 245 5.10 5.30 -2.61
N TYR A 246 6.31 4.96 -2.16
CA TYR A 246 6.95 5.62 -1.02
C TYR A 246 7.08 7.15 -1.26
N VAL A 247 7.14 7.59 -2.52
CA VAL A 247 7.19 9.01 -2.91
C VAL A 247 5.95 9.75 -2.45
N GLY A 248 4.75 9.20 -2.71
CA GLY A 248 3.49 9.77 -2.25
C GLY A 248 3.36 9.72 -0.72
N THR A 249 3.80 8.63 -0.11
CA THR A 249 3.85 8.50 1.36
C THR A 249 4.73 9.58 1.98
N ARG A 250 5.93 9.83 1.44
CA ARG A 250 6.83 10.88 1.91
C ARG A 250 6.20 12.27 1.78
N ARG A 251 5.60 12.59 0.63
CA ARG A 251 4.87 13.86 0.43
C ARG A 251 3.77 14.05 1.46
N TRP A 252 2.99 13.01 1.74
CA TRP A 252 1.94 13.07 2.76
C TRP A 252 2.50 13.28 4.18
N ILE A 253 3.65 12.66 4.51
CA ILE A 253 4.31 12.86 5.81
C ILE A 253 4.85 14.28 5.96
N ASP A 254 5.41 14.86 4.89
CA ASP A 254 5.92 16.23 4.91
C ASP A 254 4.80 17.24 5.26
N GLU A 255 3.58 17.00 4.78
CA GLU A 255 2.39 17.80 5.08
C GLU A 255 1.89 17.70 6.53
N LEU A 256 2.35 16.71 7.30
CA LEU A 256 2.07 16.66 8.74
C LEU A 256 2.78 17.79 9.49
N GLY A 257 3.88 18.34 8.94
CA GLY A 257 4.65 19.41 9.57
C GLY A 257 5.33 19.00 10.88
N LEU A 258 5.59 17.70 11.08
CA LEU A 258 6.25 17.20 12.28
C LEU A 258 7.75 17.57 12.28
N PRO A 259 8.33 18.02 13.42
CA PRO A 259 9.75 18.33 13.48
C PRO A 259 10.62 17.11 13.23
N VAL A 260 11.67 17.23 12.41
CA VAL A 260 12.62 16.14 12.16
C VAL A 260 13.54 15.96 13.37
N LYS A 261 13.51 14.78 14.00
CA LYS A 261 14.39 14.39 15.11
C LYS A 261 15.67 13.74 14.62
N SER A 262 15.58 12.89 13.59
CA SER A 262 16.73 12.34 12.88
C SER A 262 16.43 12.34 11.39
N SER A 263 17.29 13.01 10.62
CA SER A 263 17.22 13.05 9.16
C SER A 263 17.39 11.67 8.52
N TRP A 264 17.12 11.62 7.22
CA TRP A 264 17.19 10.43 6.37
C TRP A 264 18.52 9.70 6.49
N LYS A 265 18.50 8.47 7.02
CA LYS A 265 19.68 7.63 7.23
C LYS A 265 19.43 6.20 6.78
N PRO A 266 20.46 5.50 6.28
CA PRO A 266 20.34 4.09 6.01
C PRO A 266 20.26 3.31 7.33
N TRP A 267 19.50 2.22 7.31
CA TRP A 267 19.54 1.19 8.35
C TRP A 267 19.95 -0.15 7.72
N THR A 268 20.54 -1.03 8.52
CA THR A 268 21.18 -2.24 8.00
C THR A 268 20.68 -3.50 8.69
N VAL A 269 20.60 -4.59 7.94
CA VAL A 269 20.34 -5.93 8.48
C VAL A 269 21.42 -6.85 7.96
N SER A 270 22.18 -7.46 8.88
CA SER A 270 23.33 -8.33 8.55
C SER A 270 24.31 -7.72 7.55
N GLY A 271 24.75 -6.48 7.82
CA GLY A 271 25.77 -5.80 7.05
C GLY A 271 25.34 -5.30 5.67
N GLN A 272 24.05 -5.39 5.33
CA GLN A 272 23.50 -4.85 4.09
C GLN A 272 22.47 -3.76 4.40
N VAL A 273 22.42 -2.72 3.56
CA VAL A 273 21.42 -1.65 3.67
C VAL A 273 20.04 -2.27 3.41
N ALA A 274 19.20 -2.27 4.44
CA ALA A 274 17.84 -2.79 4.38
C ALA A 274 16.84 -1.72 3.93
N GLY A 275 17.22 -0.45 4.05
CA GLY A 275 16.44 0.68 3.58
C GLY A 275 16.92 1.97 4.23
N TYR A 276 16.05 2.97 4.23
CA TYR A 276 16.34 4.28 4.80
C TYR A 276 15.21 4.73 5.71
N ARG A 277 15.49 5.62 6.65
CA ARG A 277 14.48 6.11 7.59
C ARG A 277 14.69 7.55 8.02
N THR A 278 13.59 8.24 8.29
CA THR A 278 13.53 9.52 8.98
C THR A 278 12.72 9.34 10.26
N VAL A 279 13.20 9.91 11.36
CA VAL A 279 12.46 9.94 12.62
C VAL A 279 12.00 11.36 12.86
N TYR A 280 10.70 11.51 13.04
CA TYR A 280 10.03 12.75 13.37
C TYR A 280 9.61 12.75 14.83
N GLN A 281 9.59 13.93 15.43
CA GLN A 281 9.12 14.16 16.78
C GLN A 281 7.59 14.13 16.80
N GLY A 282 7.03 13.20 17.58
CA GLY A 282 5.62 13.22 17.94
C GLY A 282 5.40 13.98 19.25
N GLY A 283 4.42 13.56 20.04
CA GLY A 283 4.24 14.07 21.41
C GLY A 283 5.45 13.77 22.31
N VAL A 284 5.43 14.26 23.56
CA VAL A 284 6.59 14.27 24.49
C VAL A 284 7.36 12.95 24.54
N ASN A 285 6.65 11.81 24.52
CA ASN A 285 7.24 10.47 24.59
C ASN A 285 6.98 9.61 23.33
N ASN A 286 6.60 10.22 22.21
CA ASN A 286 6.20 9.53 21.00
C ASN A 286 7.05 9.93 19.79
N THR A 287 7.18 9.02 18.85
CA THR A 287 7.88 9.24 17.58
C THR A 287 6.99 8.82 16.43
N PHE A 288 7.14 9.53 15.32
CA PHE A 288 6.68 9.08 14.01
C PHE A 288 7.91 8.68 13.21
N THR A 289 8.02 7.42 12.83
CA THR A 289 9.13 6.93 12.01
C THR A 289 8.63 6.58 10.62
N PHE A 290 9.25 7.16 9.60
CA PHE A 290 9.07 6.71 8.23
C PHE A 290 10.27 5.88 7.80
N THR A 291 10.04 4.74 7.16
CA THR A 291 11.14 3.95 6.59
C THR A 291 10.79 3.32 5.25
N THR A 292 11.75 3.29 4.33
CA THR A 292 11.69 2.43 3.15
C THR A 292 12.31 1.07 3.46
N ILE A 293 11.84 0.04 2.76
CA ILE A 293 12.49 -1.27 2.69
C ILE A 293 12.95 -1.47 1.26
N ARG A 294 14.25 -1.67 1.11
CA ARG A 294 14.89 -1.84 -0.19
C ARG A 294 14.49 -3.14 -0.84
N ASN A 295 14.19 -3.10 -2.14
CA ASN A 295 13.80 -4.25 -2.96
C ASN A 295 12.55 -4.96 -2.42
N ALA A 296 11.55 -4.17 -2.04
CA ALA A 296 10.25 -4.68 -1.60
C ALA A 296 9.11 -3.98 -2.35
N GLY A 297 8.09 -4.75 -2.72
CA GLY A 297 6.81 -4.23 -3.20
C GLY A 297 5.84 -3.92 -2.05
N HIS A 298 4.55 -3.85 -2.38
CA HIS A 298 3.42 -3.56 -1.49
C HIS A 298 3.40 -4.47 -0.25
N MET A 299 3.53 -5.78 -0.48
CA MET A 299 3.61 -6.81 0.55
C MET A 299 5.04 -6.91 1.08
N VAL A 300 5.49 -5.93 1.86
CA VAL A 300 6.89 -5.86 2.35
C VAL A 300 7.36 -7.16 3.04
N PRO A 301 6.60 -7.77 3.97
CA PRO A 301 7.05 -8.99 4.64
C PRO A 301 7.22 -10.18 3.71
N ARG A 302 6.55 -10.18 2.55
CA ARG A 302 6.70 -11.22 1.52
C ARG A 302 8.03 -11.09 0.81
N HIS A 303 8.36 -9.88 0.35
CA HIS A 303 9.54 -9.64 -0.48
C HIS A 303 10.83 -9.59 0.34
N GLN A 304 10.77 -9.02 1.55
CA GLN A 304 11.93 -8.83 2.43
C GLN A 304 11.62 -9.28 3.86
N PRO A 305 11.37 -10.58 4.10
CA PRO A 305 10.90 -11.10 5.39
C PRO A 305 11.88 -10.84 6.54
N ARG A 306 13.18 -10.93 6.30
CA ARG A 306 14.21 -10.72 7.32
C ARG A 306 14.24 -9.27 7.79
N GLN A 307 14.17 -8.34 6.85
CA GLN A 307 14.19 -6.90 7.07
C GLN A 307 12.89 -6.45 7.74
N ALA A 308 11.75 -6.96 7.27
CA ALA A 308 10.45 -6.72 7.89
C ALA A 308 10.41 -7.23 9.35
N LEU A 309 10.97 -8.42 9.61
CA LEU A 309 11.05 -8.98 10.97
C LEU A 309 11.96 -8.14 11.88
N HIS A 310 13.11 -7.70 11.39
CA HIS A 310 13.99 -6.81 12.14
C HIS A 310 13.26 -5.51 12.47
N MET A 311 12.65 -4.87 11.47
CA MET A 311 11.93 -3.62 11.61
C MET A 311 10.80 -3.71 12.64
N ILE A 312 9.94 -4.73 12.57
CA ILE A 312 8.82 -4.85 13.52
C ILE A 312 9.32 -5.16 14.94
N LYS A 313 10.41 -5.92 15.10
CA LYS A 313 11.03 -6.15 16.41
C LYS A 313 11.55 -4.85 17.02
N SER A 314 12.28 -4.05 16.25
CA SER A 314 12.77 -2.73 16.71
C SER A 314 11.60 -1.82 17.07
N PHE A 315 10.55 -1.79 16.23
CA PHE A 315 9.33 -1.06 16.54
C PHE A 315 8.73 -1.51 17.86
N LEU A 316 8.52 -2.80 18.07
CA LEU A 316 7.90 -3.32 19.31
C LEU A 316 8.74 -3.00 20.54
N ALA A 317 10.07 -3.13 20.44
CA ALA A 317 11.02 -2.81 21.51
C ALA A 317 11.15 -1.30 21.78
N GLY A 318 10.72 -0.43 20.84
CA GLY A 318 10.95 1.00 20.93
C GLY A 318 12.38 1.43 20.63
N GLU A 319 13.06 0.62 19.83
CA GLU A 319 14.40 0.85 19.35
C GLU A 319 14.36 1.57 18.00
N ASP A 320 15.43 2.30 17.71
CA ASP A 320 15.64 2.95 16.42
C ASP A 320 16.09 1.91 15.37
N LEU A 321 15.88 2.21 14.09
CA LEU A 321 16.42 1.43 12.96
C LEU A 321 17.83 1.92 12.58
#